data_AF-A0A2V9WCM1-F1
#
_entry.id   AF-A0A2V9WCM1-F1
#
_cell.length_a   1.000
_cell.length_b   1.000
_cell.length_c   1.000
_cell.angle_alpha   90.00
_cell.angle_beta   90.00
_cell.angle_gamma   90.00
#
_symmetry.space_group_name_H-M   'P 1'
#
loop_
_entity.id
_entity.type
_entity.pdbx_description
1 polymer ?
#
loop_
_entity_poly.entity_id
_entity_poly.type
_entity_poly.pdbx_seq_one_letter_code
_entity_poly.pdbx_strand_id
1 'polypeptide(L)'
;MFVVYALLRRKKKTPEELERERRAWLDGVGRITDGTVIDVQEIPSEGRSAAIHLIYKYDVAGVSYECSQDVTYLRQWINLHSCRLGLHTSVKYDPQNPGNSLVVSESWMGLRH
;
A
#
# COMPACT_ATOMS: atom_id res chain seq x y z
N MET A 1 -25.58 34.43 11.37
CA MET A 1 -24.55 34.47 10.30
C MET A 1 -23.20 33.85 10.73
N PHE A 2 -23.17 32.81 11.57
CA PHE A 2 -21.90 32.16 12.01
C PHE A 2 -21.83 30.65 11.75
N VAL A 3 -22.98 29.97 11.60
CA VAL A 3 -23.04 28.51 11.40
C VAL A 3 -22.49 28.09 10.02
N VAL A 4 -22.67 28.93 9.00
CA VAL A 4 -22.21 28.65 7.63
C VAL A 4 -20.67 28.66 7.53
N TYR A 5 -19.98 29.48 8.32
CA TYR A 5 -18.51 29.57 8.29
C TYR A 5 -17.82 28.36 8.95
N ALA A 6 -18.49 27.69 9.89
CA ALA A 6 -17.96 26.51 10.57
C ALA A 6 -17.96 25.27 9.67
N LEU A 7 -18.94 25.14 8.77
CA LEU A 7 -19.05 24.03 7.82
C LEU A 7 -18.00 24.08 6.70
N LEU A 8 -17.40 25.24 6.44
CA LEU A 8 -16.40 25.45 5.39
C LEU A 8 -14.95 25.16 5.84
N ARG A 9 -14.70 24.91 7.13
CA ARG A 9 -13.38 24.51 7.65
C ARG A 9 -13.22 23.00 7.73
N ARG A 10 -13.58 22.26 6.67
CA ARG A 10 -13.14 20.87 6.55
C ARG A 10 -11.61 20.91 6.46
N LYS A 11 -10.92 20.48 7.54
CA LYS A 11 -9.46 20.34 7.52
C LYS A 11 -9.09 19.49 6.30
N LYS A 12 -8.12 19.96 5.51
CA LYS A 12 -7.58 19.15 4.41
C LYS A 12 -7.06 17.84 5.01
N LYS A 13 -7.49 16.71 4.45
CA LYS A 13 -7.02 15.41 4.90
C LYS A 13 -5.50 15.35 4.75
N THR A 14 -4.83 14.76 5.72
CA THR A 14 -3.39 14.57 5.65
C THR A 14 -3.04 13.55 4.56
N PRO A 15 -1.80 13.54 4.04
CA PRO A 15 -1.38 12.52 3.08
C PRO A 15 -1.57 11.09 3.62
N GLU A 16 -1.33 10.88 4.91
CA GLU A 16 -1.53 9.59 5.58
C GLU A 16 -3.00 9.18 5.67
N GLU A 17 -3.91 10.13 5.91
CA GLU A 17 -5.36 9.89 5.89
C GLU A 17 -5.85 9.53 4.49
N LEU A 18 -5.37 10.24 3.47
CA LEU A 18 -5.69 9.94 2.07
C LEU A 18 -5.20 8.55 1.66
N GLU A 19 -3.97 8.18 2.05
CA GLU A 19 -3.42 6.87 1.73
C GLU A 19 -4.15 5.74 2.46
N ARG A 20 -4.54 5.97 3.72
CA ARG A 20 -5.39 5.03 4.47
C ARG A 20 -6.74 4.82 3.80
N GLU A 21 -7.39 5.89 3.36
CA GLU A 21 -8.66 5.80 2.63
C GLU A 21 -8.51 5.10 1.28
N ARG A 22 -7.42 5.36 0.55
CA ARG A 22 -7.10 4.65 -0.69
C ARG A 22 -6.97 3.14 -0.45
N ARG A 23 -6.23 2.73 0.58
CA ARG A 23 -6.05 1.32 0.95
C ARG A 23 -7.37 0.67 1.37
N ALA A 24 -8.15 1.33 2.22
CA ALA A 24 -9.46 0.84 2.65
C ALA A 24 -10.45 0.70 1.50
N TRP A 25 -10.44 1.65 0.55
CA TRP A 25 -11.26 1.55 -0.66
C TRP A 25 -10.81 0.37 -1.53
N LEU A 26 -9.51 0.28 -1.81
CA LEU A 26 -8.95 -0.79 -2.64
C LEU A 26 -9.17 -2.16 -2.00
N ASP A 27 -9.21 -2.24 -0.68
CA ASP A 27 -9.53 -3.46 0.05
C ASP A 27 -10.91 -4.01 -0.26
N GLY A 28 -11.89 -3.12 -0.41
CA GLY A 28 -13.29 -3.48 -0.66
C GLY A 28 -13.61 -3.73 -2.14
N VAL A 29 -12.91 -3.07 -3.08
CA VAL A 29 -13.26 -3.14 -4.51
C VAL A 29 -12.19 -3.79 -5.39
N GLY A 30 -10.97 -3.93 -4.90
CA GLY A 30 -9.83 -4.42 -5.67
C GLY A 30 -9.95 -5.90 -6.01
N ARG A 31 -9.42 -6.29 -7.17
CA ARG A 31 -9.23 -7.70 -7.54
C ARG A 31 -7.89 -8.20 -7.02
N ILE A 32 -7.81 -9.51 -6.79
CA ILE A 32 -6.59 -10.16 -6.34
C ILE A 32 -5.96 -10.89 -7.52
N THR A 33 -4.66 -10.72 -7.69
CA THR A 33 -3.83 -11.49 -8.63
C THR A 33 -2.59 -12.00 -7.91
N ASP A 34 -1.91 -12.96 -8.52
CA ASP A 34 -0.60 -13.41 -8.06
C ASP A 34 0.48 -12.41 -8.49
N GLY A 35 1.48 -12.26 -7.64
CA GLY A 35 2.61 -11.38 -7.84
C GLY A 35 3.83 -11.90 -7.10
N THR A 36 4.92 -11.15 -7.18
CA THR A 36 6.19 -11.53 -6.57
C THR A 36 6.84 -10.31 -5.96
N VAL A 37 7.30 -10.44 -4.71
CA VAL A 37 8.16 -9.43 -4.09
C VAL A 37 9.51 -9.47 -4.79
N ILE A 38 9.94 -8.34 -5.32
CA ILE A 38 11.21 -8.26 -6.06
C ILE A 38 12.27 -7.49 -5.30
N ASP A 39 11.90 -6.62 -4.35
CA ASP A 39 12.83 -5.91 -3.49
C ASP A 39 12.16 -5.38 -2.21
N VAL A 40 12.94 -5.19 -1.15
CA VAL A 40 12.52 -4.56 0.10
C VAL A 40 13.60 -3.56 0.49
N GLN A 41 13.26 -2.27 0.43
CA GLN A 41 14.18 -1.20 0.75
C GLN A 41 13.87 -0.60 2.11
N GLU A 42 14.87 -0.55 2.97
CA GLU A 42 14.83 0.17 4.23
C GLU A 42 15.65 1.45 4.08
N ILE A 43 14.98 2.59 4.03
CA ILE A 43 15.60 3.90 3.88
C ILE A 43 15.71 4.53 5.27
N PRO A 44 16.93 4.70 5.81
CA PRO A 44 17.11 5.36 7.09
C PRO A 44 16.66 6.82 6.98
N SER A 45 15.87 7.27 7.96
CA SER A 45 15.39 8.65 8.04
C SER A 45 15.97 9.29 9.30
N GLU A 46 16.71 10.39 9.15
CA GLU A 46 17.28 11.09 10.32
C GLU A 46 16.15 11.63 11.21
N GLY A 47 16.06 11.08 12.43
CA GLY A 47 15.06 11.48 13.43
C GLY A 47 13.69 10.81 13.32
N ARG A 48 13.50 9.82 12.45
CA ARG A 48 12.25 9.02 12.34
C ARG A 48 12.54 7.53 12.22
N SER A 49 11.51 6.70 12.35
CA SER A 49 11.60 5.28 12.00
C SER A 49 11.99 5.14 10.53
N ALA A 50 12.87 4.18 10.21
CA ALA A 50 13.28 3.93 8.84
C ALA A 50 12.05 3.66 7.95
N ALA A 51 12.01 4.31 6.80
CA ALA A 51 10.94 4.14 5.83
C ALA A 51 11.15 2.80 5.11
N ILE A 52 10.09 2.01 5.00
CA ILE A 52 10.17 0.70 4.37
C ILE A 52 9.32 0.70 3.10
N HIS A 53 9.98 0.40 1.99
CA HIS A 53 9.35 0.27 0.70
C HIS A 53 9.38 -1.18 0.25
N LEU A 54 8.20 -1.77 0.11
CA LEU A 54 8.01 -3.10 -0.48
C LEU A 54 7.83 -2.95 -1.97
N ILE A 55 8.72 -3.53 -2.76
CA ILE A 55 8.68 -3.47 -4.22
C ILE A 55 8.27 -4.85 -4.73
N TYR A 56 7.25 -4.86 -5.58
CA TYR A 56 6.66 -6.07 -6.10
C TYR A 56 6.25 -5.90 -7.55
N LYS A 57 6.13 -7.02 -8.24
CA LYS A 57 5.62 -7.09 -9.59
C LYS A 57 4.47 -8.06 -9.71
N TYR A 58 3.60 -7.82 -10.69
CA TYR A 58 2.47 -8.68 -11.03
C TYR A 58 2.06 -8.45 -12.48
N ASP A 59 1.38 -9.43 -13.06
CA ASP A 59 0.95 -9.40 -14.44
C ASP A 59 -0.58 -9.32 -14.53
N VAL A 60 -1.08 -8.39 -15.35
CA VAL A 60 -2.52 -8.26 -15.65
C VAL A 60 -2.67 -8.05 -17.15
N ALA A 61 -3.49 -8.89 -17.79
CA ALA A 61 -3.79 -8.80 -19.22
C ALA A 61 -2.52 -8.76 -20.13
N GLY A 62 -1.47 -9.49 -19.73
CA GLY A 62 -0.20 -9.54 -20.47
C GLY A 62 0.72 -8.34 -20.25
N VAL A 63 0.38 -7.44 -19.33
CA VAL A 63 1.21 -6.30 -18.94
C VAL A 63 1.77 -6.52 -17.55
N SER A 64 3.09 -6.44 -17.42
CA SER A 64 3.79 -6.49 -16.14
C SER A 64 3.81 -5.11 -15.49
N TYR A 65 3.32 -5.04 -14.26
CA TYR A 65 3.38 -3.84 -13.44
C TYR A 65 4.41 -4.04 -12.34
N GLU A 66 5.24 -3.03 -12.12
CA GLU A 66 6.16 -2.94 -11.00
C GLU A 66 5.73 -1.75 -10.13
N CYS A 67 5.55 -2.00 -8.83
CA CYS A 67 5.02 -1.02 -7.90
C CYS A 67 5.82 -1.04 -6.61
N SER A 68 5.95 0.14 -6.00
CA SER A 68 6.53 0.32 -4.67
C SER A 68 5.44 0.74 -3.70
N GLN A 69 5.32 0.02 -2.59
CA GLN A 69 4.39 0.35 -1.52
C GLN A 69 5.16 0.75 -0.27
N ASP A 70 4.86 1.94 0.26
CA ASP A 70 5.30 2.31 1.61
C ASP A 70 4.52 1.50 2.66
N VAL A 71 5.26 0.70 3.42
CA VAL A 71 4.74 -0.16 4.49
C VAL A 71 5.27 0.24 5.87
N THR A 72 5.83 1.44 6.00
CA THR A 72 6.42 1.95 7.25
C THR A 72 5.45 1.86 8.42
N TYR A 73 4.20 2.30 8.21
CA TYR A 73 3.14 2.26 9.24
C TYR A 73 2.53 0.86 9.43
N LEU A 74 2.82 -0.08 8.54
CA LEU A 74 2.35 -1.47 8.58
C LEU A 74 3.42 -2.44 9.08
N ARG A 75 4.62 -1.95 9.46
CA ARG A 75 5.75 -2.77 9.93
C ARG A 75 5.37 -3.72 11.06
N GLN A 76 4.48 -3.30 11.96
CA GLN A 76 4.01 -4.13 13.07
C GLN A 76 3.30 -5.42 12.63
N TRP A 77 2.79 -5.47 11.41
CA TRP A 77 2.08 -6.63 10.88
C TRP A 77 2.92 -7.42 9.87
N ILE A 78 4.01 -6.83 9.37
CA ILE A 78 4.86 -7.44 8.35
C ILE A 78 6.13 -7.98 9.01
N ASN A 79 6.39 -9.28 8.83
CA ASN A 79 7.70 -9.81 9.17
C ASN A 79 8.68 -9.57 8.00
N LEU A 80 9.51 -8.54 8.14
CA LEU A 80 10.51 -8.18 7.14
C LEU A 80 11.51 -9.33 6.87
N HIS A 81 11.82 -10.14 7.88
CA HIS A 81 12.77 -11.25 7.73
C HIS A 81 12.21 -12.37 6.84
N SER A 82 10.88 -12.47 6.71
CA SER A 82 10.25 -13.41 5.78
C SER A 82 10.07 -12.81 4.38
N CYS A 83 10.17 -11.48 4.23
CA CYS A 83 10.08 -10.82 2.93
C CYS A 83 11.39 -11.00 2.16
N ARG A 84 11.53 -12.15 1.50
CA ARG A 84 12.68 -12.46 0.64
C ARG A 84 12.39 -12.06 -0.80
N LEU A 85 13.45 -11.67 -1.52
CA LEU A 85 13.40 -11.49 -2.97
C LEU A 85 12.87 -12.78 -3.62
N GLY A 86 11.88 -12.65 -4.49
CA GLY A 86 11.20 -13.79 -5.13
C GLY A 86 10.05 -14.40 -4.32
N LEU A 87 9.69 -13.84 -3.16
CA LEU A 87 8.55 -14.34 -2.38
C LEU A 87 7.26 -14.19 -3.18
N HIS A 88 6.53 -15.30 -3.34
CA HIS A 88 5.21 -15.29 -3.96
C HIS A 88 4.22 -14.55 -3.06
N THR A 89 3.55 -13.55 -3.61
CA THR A 89 2.62 -12.70 -2.88
C THR A 89 1.33 -12.55 -3.66
N SER A 90 0.23 -12.37 -2.94
CA SER A 90 -1.00 -11.90 -3.57
C SER A 90 -0.97 -10.37 -3.64
N VAL A 91 -1.38 -9.81 -4.78
CA VAL A 91 -1.48 -8.37 -5.02
C VAL A 91 -2.94 -8.02 -5.22
N LYS A 92 -3.42 -7.00 -4.49
CA LYS A 92 -4.73 -6.43 -4.71
C LYS A 92 -4.59 -5.19 -5.57
N TYR A 93 -5.36 -5.09 -6.65
CA TYR A 93 -5.25 -4.02 -7.64
C TYR A 93 -6.62 -3.55 -8.12
N ASP A 94 -6.67 -2.30 -8.59
CA ASP A 94 -7.87 -1.73 -9.23
C ASP A 94 -7.94 -2.19 -10.69
N PRO A 95 -8.98 -2.91 -11.13
CA PRO A 95 -9.10 -3.36 -12.51
C PRO A 95 -9.22 -2.22 -13.53
N GLN A 96 -9.67 -1.03 -13.11
CA GLN A 96 -9.79 0.15 -13.99
C GLN A 96 -8.46 0.92 -14.07
N ASN A 97 -7.63 0.83 -13.03
CA ASN A 97 -6.30 1.41 -12.99
C ASN A 97 -5.32 0.40 -12.38
N PRO A 98 -4.78 -0.54 -13.17
CA PRO A 98 -3.99 -1.64 -12.62
C PRO A 98 -2.79 -1.18 -11.80
N GLY A 99 -2.17 -0.04 -12.10
CA GLY A 99 -1.05 0.50 -11.32
C GLY A 99 -1.43 0.98 -9.90
N ASN A 100 -2.73 1.15 -9.63
CA ASN A 100 -3.24 1.36 -8.27
C ASN A 100 -3.37 0.00 -7.58
N SER A 101 -2.31 -0.41 -6.89
CA SER A 101 -2.20 -1.70 -6.23
C SER A 101 -1.66 -1.60 -4.80
N LEU A 102 -1.82 -2.68 -4.05
CA LEU A 102 -1.24 -2.90 -2.74
C LEU A 102 -1.01 -4.39 -2.48
N VAL A 103 -0.04 -4.69 -1.62
CA VAL A 103 0.22 -6.03 -1.07
C VAL A 103 -0.23 -6.12 0.38
N VAL A 104 -0.19 -5.01 1.12
CA VAL A 104 -0.57 -4.98 2.54
C VAL A 104 -1.47 -3.79 2.83
N SER A 105 -2.45 -3.98 3.70
CA SER A 105 -3.35 -2.93 4.19
C SER A 105 -3.74 -3.17 5.64
N GLU A 106 -4.58 -2.29 6.18
CA GLU A 106 -5.15 -2.36 7.52
C GLU A 106 -6.01 -3.61 7.79
N SER A 107 -6.55 -4.22 6.75
CA SER A 107 -7.49 -5.35 6.88
C SER A 107 -7.07 -6.60 6.09
N TRP A 108 -6.00 -6.51 5.31
CA TRP A 108 -5.60 -7.56 4.38
C TRP A 108 -4.09 -7.65 4.22
N MET A 109 -3.60 -8.87 4.05
CA MET A 109 -2.18 -9.17 3.84
C MET A 109 -2.01 -10.20 2.74
N GLY A 110 -1.33 -9.81 1.66
CA GLY A 110 -1.03 -10.67 0.53
C GLY A 110 0.28 -11.45 0.67
N LEU A 111 1.13 -11.08 1.63
CA LEU A 111 2.39 -11.78 1.91
C LEU A 111 2.10 -13.15 2.51
N ARG A 112 2.71 -14.19 1.95
CA ARG A 112 2.61 -15.57 2.44
C ARG A 112 3.88 -15.91 3.24
N HIS A 113 3.70 -16.42 4.46
CA HIS A 113 4.80 -16.86 5.34
C HIS A 113 5.25 -18.29 5.03
#